data_AF-A0A163Z6W0-F1
#
_entry.id   AF-A0A163Z6W0-F1
#
_cell.length_a   1.000
_cell.length_b   1.000
_cell.length_c   1.000
_cell.angle_alpha   90.00
_cell.angle_beta   90.00
_cell.angle_gamma   90.00
#
_symmetry.space_group_name_H-M   'P 1'
#
loop_
_entity.id
_entity.type
_entity.pdbx_description
1 polymer ?
#
loop_
_entity_poly.entity_id
_entity_poly.type
_entity_poly.pdbx_seq_one_letter_code
_entity_poly.pdbx_strand_id
1 'polypeptide(L)'
;MKRVFPFGWMILVATSQRMELSSSTQSRSLFHIWKNKKKQLWEIDLKLFASDVVGKVVAAAAVRPEYVRSFAGKTMFQIVLCAYDPSEAISYVRAVQFDLTPSFGVEVKLSADYRFRNIDRPDYPHFGDTANFTRHVMLGAGKRYLPPSLEAFHSIKEVADVAQDQAADIAINLIEAAKSASDFSPDLQSIGGRVEAYSLSQSGVQKLR
;
A
#
# COMPACT_ATOMS: atom_id res chain seq x y z
N MET A 1 -4.91 -13.14 15.24
CA MET A 1 -5.51 -11.80 15.05
C MET A 1 -5.39 -11.42 13.60
N LYS A 2 -6.49 -11.27 12.87
CA LYS A 2 -6.50 -10.87 11.45
C LYS A 2 -7.58 -9.80 11.26
N ARG A 3 -7.30 -8.83 10.40
CA ARG A 3 -7.53 -7.36 10.49
C ARG A 3 -7.83 -6.82 9.07
N VAL A 4 -8.77 -5.89 8.76
CA VAL A 4 -8.73 -4.75 7.75
C VAL A 4 -10.08 -3.93 7.67
N PHE A 5 -10.31 -3.12 6.60
CA PHE A 5 -10.84 -1.74 6.43
C PHE A 5 -11.96 -1.68 5.34
N PRO A 6 -12.79 -0.63 5.32
CA PRO A 6 -13.71 -0.26 4.23
C PRO A 6 -13.10 0.77 3.29
N PHE A 7 -13.13 0.51 1.99
CA PHE A 7 -12.70 1.46 0.98
C PHE A 7 -13.65 1.45 -0.21
N GLY A 8 -14.13 2.60 -0.67
CA GLY A 8 -14.33 2.79 -2.10
C GLY A 8 -13.00 2.57 -2.85
N TRP A 9 -13.00 2.14 -4.11
CA TRP A 9 -11.78 1.71 -4.82
C TRP A 9 -10.58 2.66 -4.61
N MET A 10 -9.53 2.18 -3.97
CA MET A 10 -8.36 2.96 -3.59
C MET A 10 -7.08 2.19 -3.91
N ILE A 11 -6.14 2.85 -4.58
CA ILE A 11 -4.76 2.39 -4.71
C ILE A 11 -3.91 3.21 -3.75
N LEU A 12 -3.16 2.53 -2.91
CA LEU A 12 -2.11 3.13 -2.11
C LEU A 12 -0.77 2.60 -2.61
N VAL A 13 0.07 3.53 -3.08
CA VAL A 13 1.43 3.23 -3.50
C VAL A 13 2.37 3.81 -2.46
N ALA A 14 3.14 2.93 -1.82
CA ALA A 14 4.23 3.32 -0.95
C ALA A 14 5.55 2.93 -1.62
N THR A 15 6.30 3.93 -2.09
CA THR A 15 7.63 3.73 -2.70
C THR A 15 8.71 4.06 -1.68
N SER A 16 9.80 3.29 -1.60
CA SER A 16 10.92 3.66 -0.72
C SER A 16 11.65 4.95 -1.16
N GLN A 17 12.40 5.56 -0.23
CA GLN A 17 12.97 6.92 -0.28
C GLN A 17 13.77 7.32 -1.53
N ARG A 18 14.17 6.39 -2.41
CA ARG A 18 15.08 6.68 -3.54
C ARG A 18 14.60 6.18 -4.90
N MET A 19 13.45 5.51 -4.97
CA MET A 19 12.89 5.04 -6.24
C MET A 19 11.68 5.88 -6.65
N GLU A 20 11.94 6.97 -7.37
CA GLU A 20 10.90 7.70 -8.09
C GLU A 20 10.56 6.97 -9.40
N LEU A 21 9.86 5.83 -9.27
CA LEU A 21 9.01 5.42 -10.37
C LEU A 21 7.83 6.40 -10.39
N SER A 22 7.52 6.96 -11.55
CA SER A 22 6.30 7.76 -11.73
C SER A 22 5.11 6.90 -11.31
N SER A 23 4.65 7.12 -10.09
CA SER A 23 3.46 6.56 -9.46
C SER A 23 2.20 6.90 -10.25
N SER A 24 2.20 8.05 -10.93
CA SER A 24 1.19 8.40 -11.93
C SER A 24 1.17 7.43 -13.13
N THR A 25 2.32 6.89 -13.53
CA THR A 25 2.40 5.88 -14.60
C THR A 25 1.90 4.52 -14.11
N GLN A 26 2.18 4.16 -12.86
CA GLN A 26 1.71 2.90 -12.26
C GLN A 26 0.19 2.90 -12.05
N SER A 27 -0.36 3.98 -11.48
CA SER A 27 -1.82 4.10 -11.29
C SER A 27 -2.56 4.16 -12.62
N ARG A 28 -2.00 4.82 -13.65
CA ARG A 28 -2.54 4.80 -15.02
C ARG A 28 -2.49 3.42 -15.67
N SER A 29 -1.39 2.66 -15.48
CA SER A 29 -1.29 1.28 -15.97
C SER A 29 -2.33 0.37 -15.30
N LEU A 30 -2.51 0.48 -13.98
CA LEU A 30 -3.56 -0.26 -13.25
C LEU A 30 -4.96 0.11 -13.72
N PHE A 31 -5.24 1.41 -13.87
CA PHE A 31 -6.51 1.88 -14.38
C PHE A 31 -6.77 1.41 -15.81
N HIS A 32 -5.75 1.39 -16.66
CA HIS A 32 -5.87 0.87 -18.03
C HIS A 32 -6.17 -0.63 -18.05
N ILE A 33 -5.49 -1.42 -17.22
CA ILE A 33 -5.75 -2.86 -17.06
C ILE A 33 -7.18 -3.09 -16.56
N TRP A 34 -7.60 -2.36 -15.53
CA TRP A 34 -8.95 -2.44 -14.96
C TRP A 34 -10.02 -2.06 -15.99
N LYS A 35 -9.89 -0.88 -16.62
CA LYS A 35 -10.85 -0.33 -17.59
C LYS A 35 -10.99 -1.23 -18.82
N ASN A 36 -9.89 -1.74 -19.36
CA ASN A 36 -9.93 -2.55 -20.58
C ASN A 36 -10.45 -3.97 -20.34
N LYS A 37 -10.17 -4.55 -19.17
CA LYS A 37 -10.59 -5.92 -18.89
C LYS A 37 -12.02 -6.02 -18.37
N LYS A 38 -12.69 -4.89 -18.04
CA LYS A 38 -14.01 -4.84 -17.37
C LYS A 38 -14.09 -5.76 -16.15
N LYS A 39 -12.95 -6.04 -15.53
CA LYS A 39 -12.83 -6.92 -14.37
C LYS A 39 -12.94 -6.07 -13.12
N GLN A 40 -13.51 -6.64 -12.08
CA GLN A 40 -13.46 -6.01 -10.77
C GLN A 40 -11.99 -5.97 -10.29
N LEU A 41 -11.61 -4.96 -9.51
CA LEU A 41 -10.22 -4.80 -9.05
C LEU A 41 -9.71 -6.03 -8.29
N TRP A 42 -10.58 -6.71 -7.54
CA TRP A 42 -10.25 -7.95 -6.83
C TRP A 42 -10.00 -9.15 -7.77
N GLU A 43 -10.42 -9.07 -9.03
CA GLU A 43 -10.17 -10.08 -10.07
C GLU A 43 -8.90 -9.80 -10.89
N ILE A 44 -8.22 -8.67 -10.62
CA ILE A 44 -6.95 -8.36 -11.28
C ILE A 44 -5.91 -9.40 -10.86
N ASP A 45 -5.24 -9.99 -11.85
CA ASP A 45 -4.09 -10.83 -11.58
C ASP A 45 -2.90 -9.94 -11.17
N LEU A 46 -2.62 -9.91 -9.87
CA LEU A 46 -1.52 -9.15 -9.30
C LEU A 46 -0.15 -9.61 -9.81
N LYS A 47 0.00 -10.87 -10.24
CA LYS A 47 1.25 -11.35 -10.83
C LYS A 47 1.47 -10.76 -12.23
N LEU A 48 0.42 -10.70 -13.04
CA LEU A 48 0.48 -10.07 -14.36
C LEU A 48 0.80 -8.58 -14.24
N PHE A 49 0.14 -7.89 -13.30
CA PHE A 49 0.45 -6.49 -13.01
C PHE A 49 1.89 -6.31 -12.54
N ALA A 50 2.35 -7.16 -11.62
CA ALA A 50 3.71 -7.10 -11.11
C ALA A 50 4.77 -7.32 -12.20
N SER A 51 4.51 -8.16 -13.20
CA SER A 51 5.43 -8.36 -14.33
C SER A 51 5.70 -7.06 -15.12
N ASP A 52 4.65 -6.27 -15.41
CA ASP A 52 4.80 -4.96 -16.07
C ASP A 52 5.64 -3.98 -15.21
N VAL A 53 5.40 -4.00 -13.90
CA VAL A 53 6.15 -3.15 -12.97
C VAL A 53 7.61 -3.60 -12.87
N VAL A 54 7.89 -4.91 -12.79
CA VAL A 54 9.24 -5.48 -12.78
C VAL A 54 10.02 -5.02 -14.01
N GLY A 55 9.41 -5.07 -15.20
CA GLY A 55 10.06 -4.59 -16.43
C GLY A 55 10.51 -3.13 -16.34
N LYS A 56 9.68 -2.27 -15.74
CA LYS A 56 10.01 -0.85 -15.51
C LYS A 56 11.11 -0.67 -14.47
N VAL A 57 11.11 -1.47 -13.40
CA VAL A 57 12.17 -1.45 -12.38
C VAL A 57 13.51 -1.86 -13.00
N VAL A 58 13.53 -2.95 -13.77
CA VAL A 58 14.73 -3.45 -14.45
C VAL A 58 15.26 -2.42 -15.44
N ALA A 59 14.37 -1.80 -16.24
CA ALA A 59 14.76 -0.73 -17.15
C ALA A 59 15.35 0.48 -16.42
N ALA A 60 14.74 0.90 -15.31
CA ALA A 60 15.26 2.01 -14.50
C ALA A 60 16.62 1.66 -13.86
N ALA A 61 16.78 0.45 -13.33
CA ALA A 61 18.02 -0.05 -12.75
C ALA A 61 19.16 -0.14 -13.77
N ALA A 62 18.86 -0.48 -15.03
CA ALA A 62 19.85 -0.52 -16.10
C ALA A 62 20.41 0.88 -16.43
N VAL A 63 19.59 1.93 -16.30
CA VAL A 63 20.00 3.31 -16.58
C VAL A 63 20.67 3.97 -15.36
N ARG A 64 20.18 3.69 -14.14
CA ARG A 64 20.67 4.28 -12.88
C ARG A 64 20.85 3.21 -11.79
N PRO A 65 21.88 2.35 -11.90
CA PRO A 65 22.09 1.24 -10.97
C PRO A 65 22.34 1.71 -9.52
N GLU A 66 22.87 2.91 -9.32
CA GLU A 66 23.08 3.52 -8.02
C GLU A 66 21.78 3.76 -7.23
N TYR A 67 20.62 3.88 -7.91
CA TYR A 67 19.32 4.07 -7.25
C TYR A 67 18.80 2.80 -6.59
N VAL A 68 19.16 1.63 -7.13
CA VAL A 68 18.68 0.34 -6.63
C VAL A 68 19.67 -0.32 -5.66
N ARG A 69 20.95 0.07 -5.69
CA ARG A 69 22.01 -0.51 -4.83
C ARG A 69 21.72 -0.47 -3.34
N SER A 70 21.13 0.62 -2.83
CA SER A 70 20.77 0.72 -1.41
C SER A 70 19.67 -0.23 -0.96
N PHE A 71 18.98 -0.87 -1.92
CA PHE A 71 17.87 -1.80 -1.69
C PHE A 71 18.24 -3.26 -1.90
N ALA A 72 19.51 -3.59 -2.20
CA ALA A 72 19.94 -4.97 -2.32
C ALA A 72 19.60 -5.77 -1.05
N GLY A 73 18.84 -6.85 -1.20
CA GLY A 73 18.33 -7.67 -0.09
C GLY A 73 17.15 -7.05 0.68
N LYS A 74 16.52 -5.98 0.17
CA LYS A 74 15.44 -5.24 0.84
C LYS A 74 14.21 -5.12 -0.05
N THR A 75 13.09 -4.74 0.57
CA THR A 75 11.88 -4.31 -0.13
C THR A 75 12.10 -2.95 -0.79
N MET A 76 11.80 -2.84 -2.09
CA MET A 76 11.89 -1.59 -2.84
C MET A 76 10.61 -0.76 -2.70
N PHE A 77 9.46 -1.38 -2.89
CA PHE A 77 8.14 -0.74 -2.77
C PHE A 77 7.03 -1.79 -2.62
N GLN A 78 5.88 -1.35 -2.14
CA GLN A 78 4.68 -2.16 -1.99
C GLN A 78 3.50 -1.43 -2.65
N ILE A 79 2.68 -2.19 -3.37
CA ILE A 79 1.44 -1.68 -3.95
C ILE A 79 0.28 -2.35 -3.24
N VAL A 80 -0.62 -1.54 -2.71
CA VAL A 80 -1.79 -1.98 -1.98
C VAL A 80 -3.03 -1.56 -2.76
N LEU A 81 -3.86 -2.54 -3.05
CA LEU A 81 -5.13 -2.39 -3.73
C LEU A 81 -6.24 -2.62 -2.71
N CYS A 82 -7.10 -1.62 -2.56
CA CYS A 82 -8.30 -1.69 -1.75
C CYS A 82 -9.53 -1.52 -2.66
N ALA A 83 -10.53 -2.35 -2.45
CA ALA A 83 -11.78 -2.29 -3.21
C ALA A 83 -12.97 -2.69 -2.33
N TYR A 84 -14.16 -2.26 -2.72
CA TYR A 84 -15.41 -2.69 -2.12
C TYR A 84 -16.36 -3.21 -3.19
N ASP A 85 -16.88 -4.41 -2.95
CA ASP A 85 -17.96 -5.01 -3.72
C ASP A 85 -19.29 -4.67 -3.05
N PRO A 86 -20.10 -3.77 -3.63
CA PRO A 86 -21.39 -3.42 -3.08
C PRO A 86 -22.42 -4.56 -3.18
N SER A 87 -22.24 -5.52 -4.08
CA SER A 87 -23.18 -6.63 -4.27
C SER A 87 -23.06 -7.68 -3.16
N GLU A 88 -21.83 -7.93 -2.69
CA GLU A 88 -21.56 -8.86 -1.59
C GLU A 88 -21.35 -8.15 -0.24
N ALA A 89 -21.29 -6.81 -0.23
CA ALA A 89 -20.88 -5.99 0.90
C ALA A 89 -19.50 -6.40 1.47
N ILE A 90 -18.55 -6.70 0.57
CA ILE A 90 -17.20 -7.17 0.90
C ILE A 90 -16.15 -6.14 0.50
N SER A 91 -15.28 -5.80 1.44
CA SER A 91 -14.04 -5.07 1.17
C SER A 91 -12.89 -6.04 0.92
N TYR A 92 -12.08 -5.75 -0.09
CA TYR A 92 -10.89 -6.50 -0.47
C TYR A 92 -9.66 -5.64 -0.21
N VAL A 93 -8.65 -6.23 0.42
CA VAL A 93 -7.32 -5.63 0.52
C VAL A 93 -6.28 -6.62 0.04
N ARG A 94 -5.59 -6.22 -1.03
CA ARG A 94 -4.58 -7.05 -1.68
C ARG A 94 -3.30 -6.25 -1.81
N ALA A 95 -2.17 -6.84 -1.43
CA ALA A 95 -0.90 -6.14 -1.48
C ALA A 95 0.15 -7.00 -2.18
N VAL A 96 0.93 -6.36 -3.05
CA VAL A 96 2.08 -6.97 -3.71
C VAL A 96 3.34 -6.20 -3.32
N GLN A 97 4.34 -6.94 -2.89
CA GLN A 97 5.63 -6.44 -2.44
C GLN A 97 6.69 -6.77 -3.50
N PHE A 98 7.57 -5.82 -3.77
CA PHE A 98 8.68 -5.96 -4.70
C PHE A 98 9.99 -5.89 -3.92
N ASP A 99 10.64 -7.03 -3.78
CA ASP A 99 11.93 -7.16 -3.13
C ASP A 99 13.04 -7.18 -4.18
N LEU A 100 14.17 -6.56 -3.86
CA LEU A 100 15.37 -6.66 -4.68
C LEU A 100 16.31 -7.67 -4.02
N THR A 101 16.65 -8.74 -4.73
CA THR A 101 17.61 -9.74 -4.24
C THR A 101 19.01 -9.13 -4.13
N PRO A 102 19.94 -9.74 -3.37
CA PRO A 102 21.34 -9.32 -3.36
C PRO A 102 22.00 -9.33 -4.75
N SER A 103 21.48 -10.14 -5.68
CA SER A 103 21.92 -10.24 -7.08
C SER A 103 21.18 -9.29 -8.03
N PHE A 104 20.43 -8.32 -7.51
CA PHE A 104 19.62 -7.36 -8.28
C PHE A 104 18.47 -7.97 -9.10
N GLY A 105 18.05 -9.19 -8.78
CA GLY A 105 16.79 -9.75 -9.26
C GLY A 105 15.60 -9.13 -8.52
N VAL A 106 14.45 -8.98 -9.20
CA VAL A 106 13.22 -8.51 -8.54
C VAL A 106 12.35 -9.72 -8.19
N GLU A 107 12.12 -9.93 -6.90
CA GLU A 107 11.16 -10.88 -6.38
C GLU A 107 9.82 -10.20 -6.11
N VAL A 108 8.74 -10.83 -6.56
CA VAL A 108 7.37 -10.35 -6.35
C VAL A 108 6.68 -11.27 -5.35
N LYS A 109 6.16 -10.71 -4.26
CA LYS A 109 5.46 -11.46 -3.21
C LYS A 109 4.06 -10.90 -3.00
N LEU A 110 3.05 -11.77 -3.00
CA LEU A 110 1.72 -11.41 -2.53
C LEU A 110 1.79 -11.31 -0.99
N SER A 111 1.80 -10.09 -0.47
CA SER A 111 1.96 -9.81 0.96
C SER A 111 0.63 -9.74 1.70
N ALA A 112 -0.47 -9.45 1.00
CA ALA A 112 -1.82 -9.51 1.54
C ALA A 112 -2.82 -9.94 0.48
N ASP A 113 -3.82 -10.73 0.88
CA ASP A 113 -5.02 -11.04 0.10
C ASP A 113 -6.17 -11.34 1.07
N TYR A 114 -6.85 -10.28 1.49
CA TYR A 114 -7.80 -10.30 2.58
C TYR A 114 -9.19 -9.83 2.13
N ARG A 115 -10.22 -10.34 2.81
CA ARG A 115 -11.64 -10.03 2.57
C ARG A 115 -12.33 -9.71 3.89
N PHE A 116 -13.17 -8.68 3.90
CA PHE A 116 -13.88 -8.17 5.07
C PHE A 116 -15.33 -7.94 4.74
N ARG A 117 -16.24 -8.45 5.55
CA ARG A 117 -17.66 -8.13 5.48
C ARG A 117 -17.91 -6.80 6.18
N ASN A 118 -19.01 -6.15 5.80
CA ASN A 118 -19.47 -4.90 6.41
C ASN A 118 -19.63 -4.95 7.94
N ILE A 119 -20.06 -6.10 8.49
CA ILE A 119 -20.24 -6.33 9.94
C ILE A 119 -18.94 -6.68 10.68
N ASP A 120 -17.83 -6.86 9.96
CA ASP A 120 -16.56 -7.14 10.61
C ASP A 120 -16.04 -5.86 11.30
N ARG A 121 -15.18 -6.02 12.31
CA ARG A 121 -14.59 -4.88 13.02
C ARG A 121 -13.53 -4.18 12.15
N PRO A 122 -13.52 -2.84 12.06
CA PRO A 122 -12.48 -2.11 11.34
C PRO A 122 -11.10 -2.36 11.94
N ASP A 123 -10.11 -2.51 11.06
CA ASP A 123 -8.71 -2.65 11.45
C ASP A 123 -7.78 -2.12 10.35
N TYR A 124 -6.50 -1.93 10.69
CA TYR A 124 -5.47 -1.44 9.80
C TYR A 124 -4.37 -2.51 9.60
N PRO A 125 -4.26 -3.16 8.42
CA PRO A 125 -3.13 -4.03 8.15
C PRO A 125 -1.87 -3.19 8.13
N HIS A 126 -0.86 -3.67 8.83
CA HIS A 126 0.44 -3.03 8.82
C HIS A 126 1.09 -3.34 7.46
N PHE A 127 1.61 -2.30 6.80
CA PHE A 127 2.39 -2.46 5.57
C PHE A 127 3.83 -2.83 5.94
N GLY A 128 4.43 -3.78 5.22
CA GLY A 128 5.78 -4.28 5.49
C GLY A 128 5.89 -5.16 6.75
N ASP A 129 7.03 -5.05 7.46
CA ASP A 129 7.30 -5.82 8.67
C ASP A 129 6.37 -5.37 9.81
N THR A 130 5.31 -6.15 10.02
CA THR A 130 4.27 -5.90 11.03
C THR A 130 4.86 -5.81 12.45
N ALA A 131 5.91 -6.57 12.75
CA ALA A 131 6.53 -6.57 14.08
C ALA A 131 7.32 -5.28 14.30
N ASN A 132 8.13 -4.87 13.33
CA ASN A 132 8.88 -3.61 13.41
C ASN A 132 7.95 -2.40 13.40
N PHE A 133 6.90 -2.39 12.57
CA PHE A 133 5.90 -1.34 12.59
C PHE A 133 5.25 -1.21 13.98
N THR A 134 4.83 -2.32 14.58
CA THR A 134 4.22 -2.30 15.91
C THR A 134 5.20 -1.76 16.97
N ARG A 135 6.43 -2.29 16.98
CA ARG A 135 7.45 -1.94 17.97
C ARG A 135 7.85 -0.47 17.88
N HIS A 136 8.10 0.02 16.67
CA HIS A 136 8.72 1.34 16.48
C HIS A 136 7.72 2.45 16.16
N VAL A 137 6.57 2.12 15.56
CA VAL A 137 5.54 3.10 15.18
C VAL A 137 4.40 3.12 16.20
N MET A 138 3.74 1.99 16.46
CA MET A 138 2.56 1.97 17.33
C MET A 138 2.90 2.16 18.81
N LEU A 139 3.96 1.50 19.27
CA LEU A 139 4.38 1.48 20.67
C LEU A 139 5.67 2.27 20.93
N GLY A 140 6.38 2.67 19.87
CA GLY A 140 7.72 3.25 19.95
C GLY A 140 7.76 4.75 19.70
N ALA A 141 8.94 5.23 19.30
CA ALA A 141 9.20 6.64 19.02
C ALA A 141 8.30 7.22 17.91
N GLY A 142 7.80 6.37 17.01
CA GLY A 142 6.88 6.77 15.95
C GLY A 142 5.47 7.11 16.42
N LYS A 143 5.10 6.78 17.66
CA LYS A 143 3.75 7.00 18.20
C LYS A 143 3.35 8.47 18.14
N ARG A 144 4.32 9.39 18.31
CA ARG A 144 4.11 10.85 18.22
C ARG A 144 3.68 11.34 16.84
N TYR A 145 3.88 10.52 15.80
CA TYR A 145 3.48 10.83 14.42
C TYR A 145 2.14 10.19 14.03
N LEU A 146 1.54 9.37 14.91
CA LEU A 146 0.22 8.81 14.65
C LEU A 146 -0.85 9.91 14.71
N PRO A 147 -1.85 9.87 13.82
CA PRO A 147 -2.88 10.88 13.80
C PRO A 147 -3.82 10.72 15.00
N PRO A 148 -4.32 11.81 15.61
CA PRO A 148 -5.33 11.72 16.67
C PRO A 148 -6.60 10.97 16.23
N SER A 149 -6.94 11.01 14.93
CA SER A 149 -8.08 10.29 14.36
C SER A 149 -7.97 8.76 14.46
N LEU A 150 -6.78 8.21 14.76
CA LEU A 150 -6.60 6.78 14.98
C LEU A 150 -7.35 6.28 16.21
N GLU A 151 -7.44 7.07 17.29
CA GLU A 151 -8.22 6.70 18.48
C GLU A 151 -9.72 6.66 18.18
N ALA A 152 -10.21 7.66 17.43
CA ALA A 152 -11.60 7.68 16.96
C ALA A 152 -11.89 6.46 16.08
N PHE A 153 -10.96 6.07 15.20
CA PHE A 153 -11.10 4.89 14.38
C PHE A 153 -11.21 3.59 15.19
N HIS A 154 -10.44 3.45 16.27
CA HIS A 154 -10.53 2.26 17.16
C HIS A 154 -11.88 2.12 17.86
N SER A 155 -12.65 3.22 17.97
CA SER A 155 -13.98 3.23 18.57
C SER A 155 -15.09 2.79 17.60
N ILE A 156 -14.79 2.71 16.30
CA ILE A 156 -15.76 2.30 15.28
C ILE A 156 -16.03 0.79 15.41
N LYS A 157 -17.32 0.43 15.39
CA LYS A 157 -17.76 -0.95 15.62
C LYS A 157 -17.62 -1.81 14.37
N GLU A 158 -18.08 -1.30 13.24
CA GLU A 158 -18.23 -2.06 12.01
C GLU A 158 -17.56 -1.36 10.83
N VAL A 159 -17.08 -2.16 9.87
CA VAL A 159 -16.52 -1.68 8.60
C VAL A 159 -17.53 -0.80 7.85
N ALA A 160 -18.84 -1.06 7.98
CA ALA A 160 -19.88 -0.21 7.39
C ALA A 160 -19.86 1.25 7.87
N ASP A 161 -19.34 1.52 9.06
CA ASP A 161 -19.46 2.82 9.74
C ASP A 161 -18.29 3.78 9.43
N VAL A 162 -17.26 3.33 8.73
CA VAL A 162 -16.08 4.16 8.44
C VAL A 162 -16.27 4.83 7.08
N ALA A 163 -16.13 6.16 7.06
CA ALA A 163 -16.20 6.92 5.81
C ALA A 163 -14.93 6.73 4.95
N GLN A 164 -15.09 6.84 3.62
CA GLN A 164 -13.99 6.60 2.67
C GLN A 164 -12.81 7.56 2.86
N ASP A 165 -13.08 8.82 3.13
CA ASP A 165 -12.09 9.86 3.44
C ASP A 165 -11.32 9.54 4.73
N GLN A 166 -12.03 9.12 5.78
CA GLN A 166 -11.44 8.70 7.03
C GLN A 166 -10.52 7.47 6.84
N ALA A 167 -10.95 6.48 6.07
CA ALA A 167 -10.14 5.31 5.77
C ALA A 167 -8.87 5.67 4.99
N ALA A 168 -8.99 6.55 3.99
CA ALA A 168 -7.86 7.02 3.18
C ALA A 168 -6.86 7.81 4.04
N ASP A 169 -7.36 8.74 4.86
CA ASP A 169 -6.54 9.55 5.75
C ASP A 169 -5.76 8.70 6.75
N ILE A 170 -6.40 7.71 7.36
CA ILE A 170 -5.73 6.81 8.31
C ILE A 170 -4.65 6.01 7.61
N ALA A 171 -4.95 5.42 6.45
CA ALA A 171 -3.96 4.64 5.70
C ALA A 171 -2.73 5.49 5.32
N ILE A 172 -2.94 6.71 4.82
CA ILE A 172 -1.84 7.61 4.46
C ILE A 172 -1.06 8.02 5.71
N ASN A 173 -1.74 8.44 6.77
CA ASN A 173 -1.08 8.93 7.99
C ASN A 173 -0.31 7.82 8.70
N LEU A 174 -0.77 6.55 8.66
CA LEU A 174 -0.01 5.42 9.21
C LEU A 174 1.30 5.17 8.45
N ILE A 175 1.30 5.33 7.12
CA ILE A 175 2.53 5.18 6.33
C ILE A 175 3.46 6.37 6.57
N GLU A 176 2.94 7.60 6.61
CA GLU A 176 3.75 8.78 6.94
C GLU A 176 4.33 8.71 8.36
N ALA A 177 3.60 8.15 9.32
CA ALA A 177 4.10 7.89 10.66
C ALA A 177 5.25 6.86 10.65
N ALA A 178 5.11 5.78 9.88
CA ALA A 178 6.17 4.78 9.74
C ALA A 178 7.42 5.33 9.04
N LYS A 179 7.23 6.14 8.01
CA LYS A 179 8.31 6.88 7.35
C LYS A 179 9.02 7.81 8.33
N SER A 180 8.27 8.60 9.10
CA SER A 180 8.86 9.50 10.11
C SER A 180 9.59 8.74 11.20
N ALA A 181 9.12 7.55 11.55
CA ALA A 181 9.81 6.66 12.50
C ALA A 181 11.08 6.04 11.91
N SER A 182 11.18 5.88 10.59
CA SER A 182 12.36 5.32 9.92
C SER A 182 13.61 6.18 10.08
N ASP A 183 13.46 7.48 10.26
CA ASP A 183 14.57 8.41 10.49
C ASP A 183 15.31 8.13 11.81
N PHE A 184 14.66 7.45 12.76
CA PHE A 184 15.19 7.18 14.10
C PHE A 184 15.34 5.69 14.40
N SER A 185 14.91 4.81 13.49
CA SER A 185 14.93 3.36 13.69
C SER A 185 15.55 2.66 12.49
N PRO A 186 16.80 2.15 12.61
CA PRO A 186 17.48 1.40 11.55
C PRO A 186 16.65 0.22 11.02
N ASP A 187 15.85 -0.40 11.89
CA ASP A 187 15.00 -1.55 11.57
C ASP A 187 13.80 -1.20 10.66
N LEU A 188 13.52 0.10 10.48
CA LEU A 188 12.46 0.62 9.60
C LEU A 188 12.99 1.18 8.28
N GLN A 189 14.29 1.01 7.96
CA GLN A 189 14.92 1.58 6.75
C GLN A 189 14.32 1.11 5.41
N SER A 190 13.38 0.16 5.41
CA SER A 190 12.61 -0.25 4.23
C SER A 190 11.35 0.59 4.00
N ILE A 191 10.87 1.34 4.99
CA ILE A 191 9.67 2.17 4.90
C ILE A 191 10.12 3.63 4.75
N GLY A 192 10.16 4.09 3.51
CA GLY A 192 10.52 5.47 3.16
C GLY A 192 9.70 5.97 1.98
N GLY A 193 10.00 7.18 1.49
CA GLY A 193 9.61 7.72 0.18
C GLY A 193 8.24 8.38 0.09
N ARG A 194 7.68 8.42 -1.12
CA ARG A 194 6.43 9.16 -1.40
C ARG A 194 5.26 8.22 -1.19
N VAL A 195 4.35 8.61 -0.30
CA VAL A 195 3.05 7.97 -0.17
C VAL A 195 2.12 8.67 -1.12
N GLU A 196 1.48 7.91 -1.99
CA GLU A 196 0.45 8.44 -2.85
C GLU A 196 -0.81 7.58 -2.80
N ALA A 197 -1.93 8.27 -2.67
CA ALA A 197 -3.23 7.65 -2.64
C ALA A 197 -4.05 8.10 -3.84
N TYR A 198 -4.70 7.13 -4.48
CA TYR A 198 -5.55 7.35 -5.64
C TYR A 198 -6.91 6.71 -5.41
N SER A 199 -7.99 7.43 -5.71
CA SER A 199 -9.29 6.82 -5.91
C SER A 199 -9.44 6.38 -7.35
N LEU A 200 -10.06 5.23 -7.53
CA LEU A 200 -10.46 4.71 -8.83
C LEU A 200 -11.98 4.75 -8.94
N SER A 201 -12.48 5.19 -10.07
CA SER A 201 -13.92 5.18 -10.34
C SER A 201 -14.17 5.05 -11.84
N GLN A 202 -15.44 4.91 -12.22
CA GLN A 202 -15.83 4.92 -13.63
C GLN A 202 -15.44 6.24 -14.33
N SER A 203 -15.42 7.37 -13.60
CA SER A 203 -15.05 8.67 -14.15
C SER A 203 -13.54 8.85 -14.32
N GLY A 204 -12.71 8.03 -13.66
CA GLY A 204 -11.26 8.08 -13.83
C GLY A 204 -10.47 7.72 -12.58
N VAL A 205 -9.18 8.08 -12.64
CA VAL A 205 -8.25 8.05 -11.51
C VAL A 205 -8.15 9.46 -10.95
N GLN A 206 -8.42 9.63 -9.65
CA GLN A 206 -8.21 10.90 -8.96
C GLN A 206 -7.16 10.71 -7.88
N LYS A 207 -6.20 11.63 -7.83
CA LYS A 207 -5.22 11.67 -6.74
C LYS A 207 -5.90 12.23 -5.49
N LEU A 208 -5.82 11.50 -4.38
CA LEU A 208 -6.32 11.92 -3.07
C LEU A 208 -5.24 12.71 -2.32
N ARG A 209 -3.97 12.28 -2.42
CA ARG A 209 -2.80 12.94 -1.81
C ARG A 209 -1.52 12.56 -2.55
#